data_AF-A0AAD9TX26-F1
#
_entry.id   AF-A0AAD9TX26-F1
#
_cell.length_a   1.000
_cell.length_b   1.000
_cell.length_c   1.000
_cell.angle_alpha   90.00
_cell.angle_beta   90.00
_cell.angle_gamma   90.00
#
_symmetry.space_group_name_H-M   'P 1'
#
loop_
_entity.id
_entity.type
_entity.pdbx_description
1 polymer ?
#
loop_
_entity_poly.entity_id
_entity_poly.type
_entity_poly.pdbx_seq_one_letter_code
_entity_poly.pdbx_strand_id
1 'polypeptide(L)'
;MASSSISATPASSFMANQKDLGRFGFSSTSQFSIHKCKKSAIPMKIMSVMTPQQSERRPGTTGSVKTSLTLTEKILARASEKPQLCPGENVWVNVDILMTHDVCGPGSIGIFKKEFGENAKVWDREKLIIIPDHYIFTSDERANRNVDILRDFCMEQNIKYFYDIKDLSNFKANPDYKGVCHIALAQEGHCRPGEVLLGTDSHTCTAGAFGQFATGIGNTDAGFVLGAGKLLLKVPPTLRFVMDGEMPDYLLAKDLILQIIGEISVSGATYKAMEFTGTTVESLTMEERMTLCNMVVEAGGKNGVIPADSTTFKYLEDKTSVGYEPVYSDAKASFLSEYRFDVSKLEPLVAKPHSPDNRALARECKDVKIDRVYIGSCTGGKTEDFLAAARVFLASGKKVKVPTFLVPATQKVWMDVYSLPVPGSGGKTCSQIFEEAGCDTPASPSCGACLGGPKDTYARMNEPIVCVSTTNRNFPGRMGHREGQIYLASPYTAAASALTGYVTDPREFLQ
;
A
#
# COMPACT_ATOMS: atom_id res chain seq x y z
N MET A 1 -42.78 17.99 26.60
CA MET A 1 -43.41 18.42 27.87
C MET A 1 -42.61 17.75 28.99
N ALA A 2 -41.98 18.34 29.99
CA ALA A 2 -41.85 19.70 30.55
C ALA A 2 -40.47 19.67 31.30
N SER A 3 -39.45 20.50 31.04
CA SER A 3 -39.20 21.91 31.40
C SER A 3 -38.87 22.21 32.88
N SER A 4 -37.62 22.62 33.14
CA SER A 4 -37.15 23.73 34.02
C SER A 4 -35.59 23.72 33.98
N SER A 5 -34.81 24.69 33.48
CA SER A 5 -34.68 26.15 33.71
C SER A 5 -34.26 26.46 35.17
N ILE A 6 -33.28 27.29 35.57
CA ILE A 6 -32.64 28.54 35.11
C ILE A 6 -31.34 28.73 35.93
N SER A 7 -30.26 29.33 35.39
CA SER A 7 -29.63 30.57 35.95
C SER A 7 -28.39 31.04 35.18
N ALA A 8 -28.40 32.34 34.90
CA ALA A 8 -27.49 33.09 34.04
C ALA A 8 -26.30 33.72 34.78
N THR A 9 -25.43 34.30 33.96
CA THR A 9 -24.21 35.11 34.14
C THR A 9 -24.32 36.32 35.10
N PRO A 10 -23.20 37.04 35.34
CA PRO A 10 -23.06 38.31 34.62
C PRO A 10 -21.66 38.59 34.04
N ALA A 11 -21.66 39.54 33.12
CA ALA A 11 -20.57 40.07 32.31
C ALA A 11 -19.71 41.12 33.02
N SER A 12 -18.54 41.42 32.45
CA SER A 12 -17.95 42.76 32.48
C SER A 12 -17.21 43.07 31.18
N SER A 13 -17.67 44.12 30.52
CA SER A 13 -17.13 44.80 29.35
C SER A 13 -16.05 45.81 29.72
N PHE A 14 -15.10 46.06 28.82
CA PHE A 14 -14.41 47.35 28.70
C PHE A 14 -14.13 47.65 27.23
N MET A 15 -14.76 48.72 26.73
CA MET A 15 -14.41 49.45 25.51
C MET A 15 -13.57 50.68 25.91
N ALA A 16 -12.64 51.11 25.06
CA ALA A 16 -12.71 52.40 24.33
C ALA A 16 -11.36 52.80 23.68
N ASN A 17 -11.45 53.18 22.39
CA ASN A 17 -10.86 54.35 21.68
C ASN A 17 -9.32 54.55 21.63
N GLN A 18 -8.68 55.12 20.59
CA GLN A 18 -9.09 55.87 19.38
C GLN A 18 -7.83 56.05 18.47
N LYS A 19 -8.03 56.16 17.12
CA LYS A 19 -7.44 57.09 16.12
C LYS A 19 -5.91 57.40 16.13
N ASP A 20 -5.17 57.62 15.03
CA ASP A 20 -5.49 58.29 13.76
C ASP A 20 -4.30 58.23 12.74
N LEU A 21 -4.61 58.55 11.47
CA LEU A 21 -3.80 59.25 10.44
C LEU A 21 -2.66 58.56 9.62
N GLY A 22 -2.77 58.70 8.29
CA GLY A 22 -1.59 58.76 7.39
C GLY A 22 -1.80 58.36 5.92
N ARG A 23 -2.46 59.20 5.11
CA ARG A 23 -2.47 59.14 3.63
C ARG A 23 -1.08 59.45 3.06
N PHE A 24 -0.71 58.87 1.91
CA PHE A 24 -0.17 59.59 0.74
C PHE A 24 -0.28 58.72 -0.52
N GLY A 25 -0.90 59.26 -1.57
CA GLY A 25 -0.84 58.75 -2.93
C GLY A 25 -0.09 59.74 -3.81
N PHE A 26 0.46 59.27 -4.93
CA PHE A 26 0.72 60.10 -6.11
C PHE A 26 0.60 59.29 -7.40
N SER A 27 -0.14 59.88 -8.32
CA SER A 27 -0.37 59.50 -9.71
C SER A 27 0.69 60.11 -10.65
N SER A 28 0.95 59.48 -11.80
CA SER A 28 0.91 60.18 -13.11
C SER A 28 1.16 59.22 -14.29
N THR A 29 0.17 59.16 -15.18
CA THR A 29 0.24 58.89 -16.63
C THR A 29 1.05 60.03 -17.33
N SER A 30 1.63 60.00 -18.53
CA SER A 30 1.37 59.35 -19.84
C SER A 30 2.49 59.80 -20.81
N GLN A 31 2.79 59.02 -21.88
CA GLN A 31 2.60 59.42 -23.30
C GLN A 31 3.42 58.53 -24.26
N PHE A 32 2.72 58.01 -25.26
CA PHE A 32 3.27 57.37 -26.46
C PHE A 32 3.56 58.42 -27.54
N SER A 33 4.63 58.22 -28.30
CA SER A 33 4.76 58.77 -29.65
C SER A 33 5.56 57.83 -30.56
N ILE A 34 5.08 57.63 -31.79
CA ILE A 34 5.61 56.71 -32.80
C ILE A 34 6.29 57.54 -33.88
N HIS A 35 7.55 57.24 -34.21
CA HIS A 35 8.15 57.60 -35.50
C HIS A 35 9.01 56.45 -36.06
N LYS A 36 8.77 56.13 -37.33
CA LYS A 36 9.38 55.03 -38.09
C LYS A 36 10.65 55.48 -38.83
N CYS A 37 11.69 54.67 -38.66
CA CYS A 37 12.60 54.12 -39.67
C CYS A 37 13.60 55.03 -40.41
N LYS A 38 14.90 54.80 -40.16
CA LYS A 38 15.93 54.61 -41.19
C LYS A 38 16.94 53.55 -40.72
N LYS A 39 17.21 52.56 -41.59
CA LYS A 39 18.20 51.50 -41.39
C LYS A 39 19.61 52.04 -41.70
N SER A 40 20.55 51.87 -40.77
CA SER A 40 21.97 51.76 -41.08
C SER A 40 22.57 50.63 -40.24
N ALA A 41 23.26 49.71 -40.90
CA ALA A 41 23.89 48.55 -40.29
C ALA A 41 25.02 48.97 -39.33
N ILE A 42 25.00 48.43 -38.11
CA ILE A 42 26.03 48.55 -37.08
C ILE A 42 26.33 47.12 -36.61
N PRO A 43 27.60 46.74 -36.39
CA PRO A 43 28.00 45.36 -36.15
C PRO A 43 27.36 44.80 -34.88
N MET A 44 26.86 43.56 -34.97
CA MET A 44 26.34 42.81 -33.82
C MET A 44 27.44 42.64 -32.78
N LYS A 45 27.44 43.50 -31.77
CA LYS A 45 28.10 43.25 -30.49
C LYS A 45 27.12 42.39 -29.68
N ILE A 46 27.35 41.08 -29.67
CA ILE A 46 26.61 40.15 -28.81
C ILE A 46 26.95 40.55 -27.37
N MET A 47 26.04 41.23 -26.69
CA MET A 47 26.06 41.32 -25.23
C MET A 47 25.48 40.02 -24.70
N SER A 48 26.38 39.09 -24.36
CA SER A 48 26.06 37.97 -23.48
C SER A 48 25.55 38.56 -22.16
N VAL A 49 24.27 38.34 -21.86
CA VAL A 49 23.79 38.46 -20.48
C VAL A 49 24.36 37.24 -19.77
N MET A 50 25.44 37.45 -19.02
CA MET A 50 26.00 36.41 -18.16
C MET A 50 24.95 36.04 -17.12
N THR A 51 24.35 34.87 -17.28
CA THR A 51 23.74 34.14 -16.15
C THR A 51 24.82 33.99 -15.07
N PRO A 52 24.51 34.12 -13.77
CA PRO A 52 25.48 33.83 -12.74
C PRO A 52 26.05 32.44 -13.01
N GLN A 53 27.38 32.30 -13.10
CA GLN A 53 28.01 30.99 -13.16
C GLN A 53 27.52 30.19 -11.96
N GLN A 54 26.64 29.21 -12.21
CA GLN A 54 26.53 28.09 -11.30
C GLN A 54 27.93 27.50 -11.23
N SER A 55 28.53 27.54 -10.05
CA SER A 55 29.78 26.82 -9.82
C SER A 55 29.51 25.36 -10.19
N GLU A 56 30.14 24.86 -11.25
CA GLU A 56 30.29 23.41 -11.42
C GLU A 56 31.10 22.92 -10.23
N ARG A 57 30.40 22.50 -9.17
CA ARG A 57 31.03 21.77 -8.08
C ARG A 57 31.42 20.43 -8.66
N ARG A 58 32.73 20.27 -8.89
CA ARG A 58 33.35 18.95 -9.02
C ARG A 58 32.82 18.07 -7.89
N PRO A 59 32.39 16.81 -8.16
CA PRO A 59 32.01 15.90 -7.10
C PRO A 59 33.16 15.86 -6.10
N GLY A 60 32.87 16.23 -4.85
CA GLY A 60 33.87 16.27 -3.80
C GLY A 60 34.52 14.90 -3.74
N THR A 61 35.85 14.87 -3.86
CA THR A 61 36.66 13.71 -3.55
C THR A 61 36.19 13.14 -2.21
N THR A 62 35.59 11.97 -2.23
CA THR A 62 35.10 11.24 -1.05
C THR A 62 36.29 10.79 -0.22
N GLY A 63 36.82 11.71 0.57
CA GLY A 63 37.78 11.40 1.61
C GLY A 63 37.12 10.48 2.63
N SER A 64 37.63 9.25 2.75
CA SER A 64 37.36 8.30 3.85
C SER A 64 35.88 7.93 4.06
N VAL A 65 35.47 6.73 3.66
CA VAL A 65 34.20 6.09 4.09
C VAL A 65 34.03 6.31 5.60
N LYS A 66 32.91 6.90 6.04
CA LYS A 66 32.62 7.02 7.47
C LYS A 66 31.41 6.24 7.98
N THR A 67 30.48 5.82 7.11
CA THR A 67 29.48 4.80 7.45
C THR A 67 28.85 4.21 6.18
N SER A 68 28.77 2.88 6.10
CA SER A 68 28.03 2.17 5.04
C SER A 68 26.55 2.09 5.40
N LEU A 69 25.67 2.36 4.45
CA LEU A 69 24.23 2.53 4.68
C LEU A 69 23.43 1.34 4.15
N THR A 70 22.37 0.97 4.88
CA THR A 70 21.34 0.04 4.40
C THR A 70 20.49 0.67 3.29
N LEU A 71 19.71 -0.15 2.59
CA LEU A 71 18.78 0.31 1.56
C LEU A 71 17.83 1.38 2.10
N THR A 72 17.21 1.12 3.26
CA THR A 72 16.30 2.08 3.91
C THR A 72 17.01 3.37 4.30
N GLU A 73 18.23 3.29 4.84
CA GLU A 73 19.00 4.48 5.21
C GLU A 73 19.36 5.33 3.99
N LYS A 74 19.71 4.73 2.84
CA LYS A 74 19.99 5.46 1.60
C LYS A 74 18.76 6.16 1.04
N ILE A 75 17.60 5.50 1.05
CA ILE A 75 16.33 6.11 0.62
C ILE A 75 16.03 7.36 1.46
N LEU A 76 16.12 7.23 2.79
CA LEU A 76 15.86 8.33 3.71
C LEU A 76 16.94 9.42 3.64
N ALA A 77 18.20 9.07 3.40
CA ALA A 77 19.30 10.03 3.25
C ALA A 77 19.05 10.93 2.04
N ARG A 78 18.75 10.32 0.89
CA ARG A 78 18.32 11.03 -0.33
C ARG A 78 17.08 11.90 -0.07
N ALA A 79 16.04 11.33 0.52
CA ALA A 79 14.77 12.04 0.73
C ALA A 79 14.86 13.16 1.79
N SER A 80 15.88 13.14 2.66
CA SER A 80 16.16 14.19 3.64
C SER A 80 17.28 15.15 3.21
N GLU A 81 17.78 15.01 1.97
CA GLU A 81 18.88 15.82 1.42
C GLU A 81 20.16 15.76 2.29
N LYS A 82 20.38 14.62 2.93
CA LYS A 82 21.54 14.36 3.79
C LYS A 82 22.48 13.35 3.13
N PRO A 83 23.81 13.51 3.27
CA PRO A 83 24.78 12.56 2.71
C PRO A 83 24.87 11.25 3.50
N GLN A 84 24.42 11.24 4.76
CA GLN A 84 24.47 10.07 5.65
C GLN A 84 23.40 10.18 6.74
N LEU A 85 23.00 9.04 7.29
CA LEU A 85 22.06 8.91 8.41
C LEU A 85 22.49 7.76 9.32
N CYS A 86 22.12 7.85 10.60
CA CYS A 86 22.20 6.74 11.55
C CYS A 86 20.79 6.36 12.04
N PRO A 87 20.55 5.07 12.35
CA PRO A 87 19.35 4.66 13.06
C PRO A 87 19.12 5.46 14.33
N GLY A 88 17.87 5.89 14.52
CA GLY A 88 17.44 6.69 15.67
C GLY A 88 17.43 8.20 15.44
N GLU A 89 18.06 8.70 14.37
CA GLU A 89 17.95 10.12 13.99
C GLU A 89 16.52 10.47 13.56
N ASN A 90 16.05 11.66 13.93
CA ASN A 90 14.82 12.24 13.39
C ASN A 90 15.17 13.17 12.23
N VAL A 91 14.56 12.95 11.07
CA VAL A 91 14.85 13.70 9.84
C VAL A 91 13.57 14.12 9.14
N TRP A 92 13.59 15.33 8.57
CA TRP A 92 12.54 15.78 7.66
C TRP A 92 12.73 15.08 6.32
N VAL A 93 11.69 14.39 5.87
CA VAL A 93 11.70 13.57 4.66
C VAL A 93 10.74 14.19 3.65
N ASN A 94 11.26 14.50 2.46
CA ASN A 94 10.44 14.84 1.30
C ASN A 94 9.64 13.62 0.87
N VAL A 95 8.32 13.77 0.77
CA VAL A 95 7.42 12.68 0.38
C VAL A 95 7.28 12.65 -1.14
N ASP A 96 7.52 11.48 -1.74
CA ASP A 96 7.37 11.31 -3.18
C ASP A 96 5.90 11.05 -3.56
N ILE A 97 5.19 10.24 -2.77
CA ILE A 97 3.76 9.94 -2.94
C ILE A 97 3.07 9.88 -1.58
N LEU A 98 1.89 10.50 -1.45
CA LEU A 98 0.91 10.23 -0.40
C LEU A 98 -0.27 9.46 -1.01
N MET A 99 -0.66 8.35 -0.39
CA MET A 99 -1.89 7.66 -0.70
C MET A 99 -2.91 7.76 0.43
N THR A 100 -4.17 7.99 0.10
CA THR A 100 -5.29 7.83 1.04
C THR A 100 -6.49 7.16 0.38
N HIS A 101 -7.44 6.71 1.20
CA HIS A 101 -8.62 5.94 0.80
C HIS A 101 -9.87 6.42 1.55
N ASP A 102 -11.01 5.78 1.31
CA ASP A 102 -12.34 6.17 1.81
C ASP A 102 -12.47 6.21 3.33
N VAL A 103 -11.72 5.39 4.08
CA VAL A 103 -11.84 5.35 5.55
C VAL A 103 -11.10 6.51 6.20
N CYS A 104 -9.88 6.80 5.74
CA CYS A 104 -8.96 7.72 6.41
C CYS A 104 -8.86 9.10 5.74
N GLY A 105 -9.21 9.18 4.44
CA GLY A 105 -9.10 10.40 3.66
C GLY A 105 -9.96 11.54 4.17
N PRO A 106 -11.25 11.33 4.52
CA PRO A 106 -12.08 12.40 5.09
C PRO A 106 -11.46 13.03 6.36
N GLY A 107 -10.88 12.20 7.24
CA GLY A 107 -10.20 12.69 8.44
C GLY A 107 -8.93 13.48 8.13
N SER A 108 -8.13 13.00 7.19
CA SER A 108 -6.90 13.68 6.74
C SER A 108 -7.20 15.03 6.07
N ILE A 109 -8.23 15.08 5.22
CA ILE A 109 -8.72 16.29 4.55
C ILE A 109 -9.22 17.31 5.58
N GLY A 110 -10.02 16.86 6.56
CA GLY A 110 -10.52 17.73 7.62
C GLY A 110 -9.40 18.38 8.44
N ILE A 111 -8.35 17.62 8.78
CA ILE A 111 -7.17 18.15 9.48
C ILE A 111 -6.41 19.13 8.59
N PHE A 112 -6.18 18.78 7.32
CA PHE A 112 -5.53 19.67 6.35
C PHE A 112 -6.24 21.03 6.27
N LYS A 113 -7.57 21.04 6.05
CA LYS A 113 -8.36 22.28 5.99
C LYS A 113 -8.35 23.06 7.30
N LYS A 114 -8.40 22.37 8.43
CA LYS A 114 -8.35 23.01 9.76
C LYS A 114 -7.01 23.70 10.03
N GLU A 115 -5.90 23.04 9.73
CA GLU A 115 -4.56 23.51 10.13
C GLU A 115 -3.91 24.42 9.07
N PHE A 116 -4.21 24.22 7.77
CA PHE A 116 -3.68 25.05 6.66
C PHE A 116 -4.68 26.07 6.12
N GLY A 117 -5.97 25.95 6.48
CA GLY A 117 -7.06 26.83 6.06
C GLY A 117 -7.95 26.24 4.95
N GLU A 118 -9.22 26.63 4.92
CA GLU A 118 -10.23 26.10 3.99
C GLU A 118 -9.90 26.29 2.51
N ASN A 119 -9.13 27.32 2.17
CA ASN A 119 -8.73 27.62 0.78
C ASN A 119 -7.30 27.14 0.46
N ALA A 120 -6.67 26.37 1.36
CA ALA A 120 -5.33 25.85 1.16
C ALA A 120 -5.28 24.93 -0.07
N LYS A 121 -4.12 24.91 -0.72
CA LYS A 121 -3.84 23.98 -1.82
C LYS A 121 -2.93 22.88 -1.34
N VAL A 122 -3.22 21.65 -1.79
CA VAL A 122 -2.34 20.51 -1.54
C VAL A 122 -0.93 20.78 -2.08
N TRP A 123 0.10 20.24 -1.44
CA TRP A 123 1.49 20.51 -1.79
C TRP A 123 1.81 20.15 -3.25
N ASP A 124 1.22 19.06 -3.75
CA ASP A 124 1.37 18.60 -5.13
C ASP A 124 0.18 17.70 -5.52
N ARG A 125 -0.64 18.18 -6.47
CA ARG A 125 -1.85 17.48 -6.94
C ARG A 125 -1.56 16.22 -7.76
N GLU A 126 -0.30 16.01 -8.18
CA GLU A 126 0.14 14.84 -8.94
C GLU A 126 0.87 13.81 -8.06
N LYS A 127 1.16 14.15 -6.79
CA LYS A 127 1.75 13.23 -5.81
C LYS A 127 0.78 12.73 -4.75
N LEU A 128 -0.48 13.15 -4.84
CA LEU A 128 -1.58 12.63 -4.03
C LEU A 128 -2.40 11.62 -4.83
N ILE A 129 -2.47 10.39 -4.30
CA ILE A 129 -3.24 9.30 -4.89
C ILE A 129 -4.43 8.98 -3.97
N ILE A 130 -5.64 8.96 -4.53
CA ILE A 130 -6.87 8.68 -3.76
C ILE A 130 -7.59 7.48 -4.39
N ILE A 131 -7.75 6.42 -3.61
CA ILE A 131 -8.36 5.15 -4.05
C ILE A 131 -9.39 4.69 -3.00
N PRO A 132 -10.70 4.81 -3.27
CA PRO A 132 -11.74 4.19 -2.44
C PRO A 132 -11.75 2.67 -2.66
N ASP A 133 -11.58 1.83 -1.62
CA ASP A 133 -11.55 0.37 -1.77
C ASP A 133 -12.03 -0.45 -0.56
N HIS A 134 -12.19 0.17 0.62
CA HIS A 134 -12.51 -0.54 1.86
C HIS A 134 -14.00 -0.69 2.09
N TYR A 135 -14.74 0.42 2.19
CA TYR A 135 -16.17 0.46 2.51
C TYR A 135 -16.97 0.96 1.31
N ILE A 136 -16.87 0.19 0.22
CA ILE A 136 -17.58 0.42 -1.03
C ILE A 136 -18.46 -0.80 -1.36
N PHE A 137 -19.35 -0.66 -2.33
CA PHE A 137 -20.38 -1.67 -2.64
C PHE A 137 -21.26 -2.00 -1.42
N THR A 138 -21.66 -0.97 -0.69
CA THR A 138 -22.48 -1.06 0.53
C THR A 138 -23.64 -0.05 0.48
N SER A 139 -24.73 -0.41 1.15
CA SER A 139 -25.86 0.48 1.41
C SER A 139 -25.64 1.42 2.60
N ASP A 140 -24.52 1.32 3.32
CA ASP A 140 -24.22 2.17 4.47
C ASP A 140 -23.99 3.64 4.06
N GLU A 141 -24.89 4.52 4.49
CA GLU A 141 -24.86 5.95 4.16
C GLU A 141 -23.58 6.66 4.64
N ARG A 142 -22.97 6.21 5.74
CA ARG A 142 -21.75 6.84 6.28
C ARG A 142 -20.54 6.47 5.45
N ALA A 143 -20.47 5.22 4.98
CA ALA A 143 -19.45 4.76 4.05
C ALA A 143 -19.56 5.50 2.72
N ASN A 144 -20.76 5.61 2.16
CA ASN A 144 -20.98 6.30 0.89
C ASN A 144 -20.66 7.80 0.97
N ARG A 145 -21.05 8.46 2.06
CA ARG A 145 -20.67 9.86 2.34
C ARG A 145 -19.15 10.07 2.34
N ASN A 146 -18.36 9.11 2.81
CA ASN A 146 -16.90 9.26 2.78
C ASN A 146 -16.37 9.36 1.35
N VAL A 147 -16.91 8.57 0.41
CA VAL A 147 -16.55 8.64 -1.00
C VAL A 147 -16.94 10.00 -1.59
N ASP A 148 -18.10 10.55 -1.21
CA ASP A 148 -18.52 11.89 -1.64
C ASP A 148 -17.55 12.99 -1.17
N ILE A 149 -17.10 12.93 0.09
CA ILE A 149 -16.10 13.87 0.64
C ILE A 149 -14.78 13.79 -0.16
N LEU A 150 -14.33 12.58 -0.50
CA LEU A 150 -13.13 12.41 -1.33
C LEU A 150 -13.33 13.04 -2.71
N ARG A 151 -14.48 12.79 -3.34
CA ARG A 151 -14.80 13.31 -4.67
C ARG A 151 -14.84 14.84 -4.68
N ASP A 152 -15.51 15.46 -3.72
CA ASP A 152 -15.58 16.91 -3.57
C ASP A 152 -14.18 17.52 -3.42
N PHE A 153 -13.35 16.93 -2.56
CA PHE A 153 -11.97 17.37 -2.36
C PHE A 153 -11.13 17.21 -3.63
N CYS A 154 -11.24 16.07 -4.33
CA CYS A 154 -10.54 15.81 -5.57
C CYS A 154 -10.90 16.83 -6.66
N MET A 155 -12.18 17.19 -6.79
CA MET A 155 -12.64 18.23 -7.71
C MET A 155 -12.12 19.62 -7.32
N GLU A 156 -12.21 19.97 -6.02
CA GLU A 156 -11.77 21.27 -5.48
C GLU A 156 -10.25 21.51 -5.67
N GLN A 157 -9.45 20.47 -5.44
CA GLN A 157 -7.99 20.52 -5.50
C GLN A 157 -7.44 20.13 -6.87
N ASN A 158 -8.32 19.69 -7.79
CA ASN A 158 -7.96 19.20 -9.12
C ASN A 158 -6.92 18.07 -9.02
N ILE A 159 -7.19 17.07 -8.19
CA ILE A 159 -6.28 15.92 -7.98
C ILE A 159 -6.24 15.06 -9.24
N LYS A 160 -5.02 14.78 -9.73
CA LYS A 160 -4.83 14.05 -10.99
C LYS A 160 -5.18 12.57 -10.86
N TYR A 161 -4.81 11.95 -9.74
CA TYR A 161 -4.91 10.51 -9.54
C TYR A 161 -6.00 10.17 -8.53
N PHE A 162 -7.25 10.37 -8.95
CA PHE A 162 -8.43 9.94 -8.21
C PHE A 162 -9.11 8.79 -8.95
N TYR A 163 -9.05 7.61 -8.35
CA TYR A 163 -9.59 6.37 -8.92
C TYR A 163 -11.02 6.14 -8.43
N ASP A 164 -11.92 7.03 -8.86
CA ASP A 164 -13.28 7.16 -8.34
C ASP A 164 -14.16 5.93 -8.59
N ILE A 165 -15.11 5.73 -7.69
CA ILE A 165 -16.22 4.80 -7.81
C ILE A 165 -17.54 5.60 -7.77
N LYS A 166 -18.00 6.01 -8.96
CA LYS A 166 -19.21 6.82 -9.15
C LYS A 166 -20.48 6.00 -8.99
N ASP A 167 -20.53 4.83 -9.63
CA ASP A 167 -21.62 3.87 -9.48
C ASP A 167 -21.24 2.82 -8.43
N LEU A 168 -21.76 3.01 -7.21
CA LEU A 168 -21.51 2.13 -6.07
C LEU A 168 -22.22 0.77 -6.18
N SER A 169 -23.10 0.57 -7.16
CA SER A 169 -23.81 -0.70 -7.35
C SER A 169 -23.07 -1.67 -8.25
N ASN A 170 -22.20 -1.17 -9.14
CA ASN A 170 -21.54 -1.99 -10.14
C ASN A 170 -20.16 -1.45 -10.50
N PHE A 171 -19.11 -2.18 -10.11
CA PHE A 171 -17.73 -1.80 -10.42
C PHE A 171 -17.47 -1.66 -11.93
N LYS A 172 -18.16 -2.43 -12.78
CA LYS A 172 -17.97 -2.41 -14.24
C LYS A 172 -18.45 -1.10 -14.89
N ALA A 173 -19.31 -0.35 -14.21
CA ALA A 173 -19.73 0.98 -14.65
C ALA A 173 -18.67 2.07 -14.33
N ASN A 174 -17.58 1.71 -13.66
CA ASN A 174 -16.54 2.64 -13.19
C ASN A 174 -15.20 2.32 -13.86
N PRO A 175 -14.90 2.83 -15.06
CA PRO A 175 -13.62 2.56 -15.73
C PRO A 175 -12.41 3.11 -14.96
N ASP A 176 -12.59 4.17 -14.16
CA ASP A 176 -11.53 4.80 -13.38
C ASP A 176 -11.22 4.04 -12.08
N TYR A 177 -12.14 3.22 -11.57
CA TYR A 177 -11.94 2.47 -10.33
C TYR A 177 -10.86 1.39 -10.51
N LYS A 178 -9.96 1.22 -9.54
CA LYS A 178 -8.82 0.28 -9.69
C LYS A 178 -8.82 -0.88 -8.72
N GLY A 179 -9.61 -0.89 -7.65
CA GLY A 179 -9.58 -1.94 -6.65
C GLY A 179 -8.70 -1.62 -5.45
N VAL A 180 -8.24 -2.68 -4.77
CA VAL A 180 -7.45 -2.62 -3.55
C VAL A 180 -6.24 -1.70 -3.71
N CYS A 181 -6.18 -0.68 -2.86
CA CYS A 181 -5.29 0.48 -3.03
C CYS A 181 -3.83 0.11 -3.29
N HIS A 182 -3.25 -0.84 -2.53
CA HIS A 182 -1.83 -1.22 -2.68
C HIS A 182 -1.51 -1.95 -3.98
N ILE A 183 -2.46 -2.71 -4.51
CA ILE A 183 -2.28 -3.40 -5.80
C ILE A 183 -2.53 -2.43 -6.94
N ALA A 184 -3.51 -1.54 -6.82
CA ALA A 184 -3.75 -0.47 -7.75
C ALA A 184 -2.55 0.48 -7.85
N LEU A 185 -1.91 0.88 -6.74
CA LEU A 185 -0.69 1.68 -6.74
C LEU A 185 0.41 1.03 -7.60
N ALA A 186 0.63 -0.27 -7.43
CA ALA A 186 1.61 -1.03 -8.20
C ALA A 186 1.23 -1.11 -9.70
N GLN A 187 -0.02 -1.46 -10.00
CA GLN A 187 -0.50 -1.64 -11.38
C GLN A 187 -0.52 -0.33 -12.18
N GLU A 188 -0.73 0.79 -11.51
CA GLU A 188 -0.79 2.12 -12.13
C GLU A 188 0.55 2.88 -12.07
N GLY A 189 1.65 2.22 -11.70
CA GLY A 189 3.00 2.78 -11.80
C GLY A 189 3.39 3.80 -10.73
N HIS A 190 2.71 3.77 -9.58
CA HIS A 190 2.99 4.66 -8.44
C HIS A 190 4.08 4.14 -7.51
N CYS A 191 4.40 2.85 -7.57
CA CYS A 191 5.47 2.24 -6.78
C CYS A 191 6.79 2.26 -7.55
N ARG A 192 7.68 3.23 -7.28
CA ARG A 192 8.93 3.42 -8.02
C ARG A 192 10.16 3.28 -7.11
N PRO A 193 11.20 2.53 -7.52
CA PRO A 193 12.38 2.29 -6.71
C PRO A 193 13.05 3.54 -6.15
N GLY A 194 13.51 3.43 -4.90
CA GLY A 194 14.23 4.47 -4.20
C GLY A 194 13.36 5.54 -3.56
N GLU A 195 12.06 5.60 -3.86
CA GLU A 195 11.14 6.64 -3.35
C GLU A 195 10.63 6.42 -1.92
N VAL A 196 10.08 7.49 -1.33
CA VAL A 196 9.34 7.49 -0.07
C VAL A 196 7.84 7.61 -0.35
N LEU A 197 7.10 6.53 -0.07
CA LEU A 197 5.66 6.47 -0.23
C LEU A 197 4.99 6.36 1.15
N LEU A 198 4.19 7.36 1.50
CA LEU A 198 3.39 7.34 2.73
C LEU A 198 1.94 7.08 2.40
N GLY A 199 1.21 6.43 3.31
CA GLY A 199 -0.21 6.22 3.11
C GLY A 199 -0.98 6.12 4.42
N THR A 200 -2.29 6.37 4.36
CA THR A 200 -3.16 6.31 5.54
C THR A 200 -3.62 4.88 5.89
N ASP A 201 -3.05 3.88 5.23
CA ASP A 201 -3.32 2.46 5.47
C ASP A 201 -2.07 1.78 6.05
N SER A 202 -2.27 0.83 6.98
CA SER A 202 -1.14 0.17 7.64
C SER A 202 -0.26 -0.66 6.70
N HIS A 203 -0.83 -1.16 5.60
CA HIS A 203 -0.18 -2.05 4.66
C HIS A 203 0.48 -1.32 3.49
N THR A 204 0.64 0.01 3.58
CA THR A 204 1.44 0.80 2.63
C THR A 204 2.86 0.26 2.47
N CYS A 205 3.39 -0.45 3.47
CA CYS A 205 4.66 -1.21 3.40
C CYS A 205 4.74 -2.20 2.22
N THR A 206 3.62 -2.60 1.61
CA THR A 206 3.59 -3.40 0.37
C THR A 206 4.49 -2.82 -0.72
N ALA A 207 4.52 -1.49 -0.85
CA ALA A 207 5.28 -0.80 -1.90
C ALA A 207 6.81 -0.97 -1.74
N GLY A 208 7.30 -1.37 -0.57
CA GLY A 208 8.72 -1.67 -0.40
C GLY A 208 9.19 -2.93 -1.14
N ALA A 209 8.27 -3.74 -1.70
CA ALA A 209 8.58 -4.76 -2.72
C ALA A 209 9.29 -4.19 -3.97
N PHE A 210 9.15 -2.88 -4.20
CA PHE A 210 9.77 -2.15 -5.30
C PHE A 210 11.08 -1.44 -4.88
N GLY A 211 11.59 -1.71 -3.68
CA GLY A 211 12.76 -0.99 -3.14
C GLY A 211 12.44 0.43 -2.69
N GLN A 212 11.23 0.66 -2.16
CA GLN A 212 10.79 1.92 -1.58
C GLN A 212 10.86 1.92 -0.06
N PHE A 213 11.00 3.11 0.54
CA PHE A 213 10.61 3.29 1.93
C PHE A 213 9.12 3.57 1.98
N ALA A 214 8.33 2.60 2.43
CA ALA A 214 6.88 2.72 2.47
C ALA A 214 6.30 2.38 3.84
N THR A 215 5.45 3.26 4.38
CA THR A 215 4.87 3.07 5.72
C THR A 215 3.49 3.70 5.82
N GLY A 216 2.63 3.05 6.60
CA GLY A 216 1.39 3.66 7.06
C GLY A 216 1.66 4.82 8.02
N ILE A 217 0.82 5.86 7.96
CA ILE A 217 0.82 7.03 8.83
C ILE A 217 -0.61 7.37 9.28
N GLY A 218 -0.76 8.15 10.35
CA GLY A 218 -2.08 8.56 10.84
C GLY A 218 -2.66 9.75 10.07
N ASN A 219 -3.95 10.03 10.28
CA ASN A 219 -4.65 11.14 9.62
C ASN A 219 -4.00 12.51 9.89
N THR A 220 -3.44 12.72 11.09
CA THR A 220 -2.74 13.97 11.43
C THR A 220 -1.47 14.15 10.60
N ASP A 221 -0.66 13.10 10.49
CA ASP A 221 0.55 13.11 9.67
C ASP A 221 0.19 13.29 8.19
N ALA A 222 -0.84 12.60 7.71
CA ALA A 222 -1.31 12.74 6.33
C ALA A 222 -1.85 14.16 6.05
N GLY A 223 -2.61 14.75 6.97
CA GLY A 223 -3.06 16.14 6.90
C GLY A 223 -1.89 17.14 6.84
N PHE A 224 -0.81 16.85 7.59
CA PHE A 224 0.42 17.63 7.51
C PHE A 224 1.13 17.47 6.17
N VAL A 225 1.27 16.24 5.66
CA VAL A 225 1.87 15.96 4.34
C VAL A 225 1.06 16.62 3.24
N LEU A 226 -0.28 16.61 3.30
CA LEU A 226 -1.16 17.29 2.34
C LEU A 226 -0.80 18.76 2.16
N GLY A 227 -0.41 19.46 3.21
CA GLY A 227 0.01 20.87 3.12
C GLY A 227 1.50 21.09 2.91
N ALA A 228 2.36 20.27 3.51
CA ALA A 228 3.80 20.52 3.57
C ALA A 228 4.64 19.69 2.59
N GLY A 229 4.13 18.56 2.09
CA GLY A 229 4.87 17.62 1.24
C GLY A 229 6.03 16.91 1.94
N LYS A 230 6.12 17.00 3.27
CA LYS A 230 7.20 16.43 4.08
C LYS A 230 6.64 15.84 5.38
N LEU A 231 7.41 14.93 6.00
CA LEU A 231 7.11 14.42 7.34
C LEU A 231 8.39 14.23 8.15
N LEU A 232 8.32 14.41 9.47
CA LEU A 232 9.42 14.09 10.37
C LEU A 232 9.41 12.59 10.67
N LEU A 233 10.45 11.88 10.25
CA LEU A 233 10.57 10.43 10.43
C LEU A 233 11.81 10.09 11.25
N LYS A 234 11.67 9.09 12.11
CA LYS A 234 12.80 8.47 12.79
C LYS A 234 13.38 7.36 11.92
N VAL A 235 14.68 7.43 11.64
CA VAL A 235 15.40 6.43 10.83
C VAL A 235 15.37 5.08 11.57
N PRO A 236 14.78 4.02 11.01
CA PRO A 236 14.71 2.73 11.69
C PRO A 236 16.01 1.94 11.52
N PRO A 237 16.47 1.18 12.54
CA PRO A 237 17.45 0.14 12.32
C PRO A 237 16.87 -0.97 11.44
N THR A 238 17.72 -1.71 10.73
CA THR A 238 17.28 -2.73 9.76
C THR A 238 17.57 -4.14 10.26
N LEU A 239 16.58 -5.03 10.21
CA LEU A 239 16.73 -6.48 10.31
C LEU A 239 16.88 -7.05 8.90
N ARG A 240 17.85 -7.93 8.67
CA ARG A 240 18.03 -8.61 7.38
C ARG A 240 17.51 -10.04 7.44
N PHE A 241 16.74 -10.43 6.44
CA PHE A 241 16.23 -11.78 6.24
C PHE A 241 16.79 -12.31 4.91
N VAL A 242 17.75 -13.22 5.00
CA VAL A 242 18.34 -13.89 3.85
C VAL A 242 17.60 -15.21 3.63
N MET A 243 16.95 -15.36 2.48
CA MET A 243 16.18 -16.55 2.11
C MET A 243 16.80 -17.18 0.87
N ASP A 244 17.46 -18.32 1.08
CA ASP A 244 18.20 -19.05 0.06
C ASP A 244 17.59 -20.44 -0.17
N GLY A 245 17.85 -21.01 -1.34
CA GLY A 245 17.36 -22.32 -1.75
C GLY A 245 16.25 -22.24 -2.81
N GLU A 246 16.03 -23.36 -3.49
CA GLU A 246 14.93 -23.51 -4.44
C GLU A 246 13.60 -23.61 -3.69
N MET A 247 12.64 -22.75 -4.05
CA MET A 247 11.32 -22.75 -3.41
C MET A 247 10.52 -23.95 -3.90
N PRO A 248 10.10 -24.87 -3.02
CA PRO A 248 9.24 -25.98 -3.42
C PRO A 248 7.93 -25.50 -4.05
N ASP A 249 7.47 -26.21 -5.07
CA ASP A 249 6.25 -25.93 -5.87
C ASP A 249 4.93 -25.84 -5.07
N TYR A 250 4.95 -26.25 -3.81
CA TYR A 250 3.82 -26.22 -2.88
C TYR A 250 3.85 -25.02 -1.91
N LEU A 251 4.86 -24.16 -2.00
CA LEU A 251 4.98 -22.95 -1.20
C LEU A 251 4.69 -21.70 -2.02
N LEU A 252 4.28 -20.64 -1.33
CA LEU A 252 4.22 -19.28 -1.85
C LEU A 252 4.89 -18.31 -0.87
N ALA A 253 5.15 -17.07 -1.29
CA ALA A 253 5.66 -16.03 -0.39
C ALA A 253 4.83 -15.81 0.89
N LYS A 254 3.55 -16.21 0.89
CA LYS A 254 2.71 -16.24 2.10
C LYS A 254 3.27 -17.18 3.17
N ASP A 255 3.70 -18.37 2.80
CA ASP A 255 4.31 -19.33 3.72
C ASP A 255 5.64 -18.77 4.25
N LEU A 256 6.44 -18.11 3.40
CA LEU A 256 7.69 -17.47 3.79
C LEU A 256 7.49 -16.39 4.88
N ILE A 257 6.53 -15.49 4.69
CA ILE A 257 6.31 -14.41 5.66
C ILE A 257 5.66 -14.91 6.95
N LEU A 258 4.79 -15.94 6.89
CA LEU A 258 4.25 -16.59 8.09
C LEU A 258 5.35 -17.33 8.87
N GLN A 259 6.33 -17.92 8.19
CA GLN A 259 7.50 -18.52 8.85
C GLN A 259 8.25 -17.47 9.65
N ILE A 260 8.55 -16.32 9.03
CA ILE A 260 9.27 -15.21 9.66
C ILE A 260 8.49 -14.63 10.84
N ILE A 261 7.21 -14.30 10.66
CA ILE A 261 6.36 -13.72 11.73
C ILE A 261 6.24 -14.69 12.91
N GLY A 262 6.08 -15.99 12.66
CA GLY A 262 6.06 -17.00 13.72
C GLY A 262 7.39 -17.13 14.48
N GLU A 263 8.51 -16.76 13.86
CA GLU A 263 9.84 -16.80 14.48
C GLU A 263 10.11 -15.55 15.33
N ILE A 264 9.71 -14.38 14.85
CA ILE A 264 10.03 -13.10 15.50
C ILE A 264 8.87 -12.50 16.29
N SER A 265 7.68 -13.11 16.26
CA SER A 265 6.42 -12.62 16.83
C SER A 265 5.85 -11.35 16.19
N VAL A 266 4.62 -10.99 16.57
CA VAL A 266 3.97 -9.73 16.13
C VAL A 266 4.70 -8.44 16.57
N SER A 267 5.72 -8.54 17.43
CA SER A 267 6.51 -7.40 17.92
C SER A 267 8.01 -7.50 17.59
N GLY A 268 8.45 -8.51 16.85
CA GLY A 268 9.87 -8.72 16.56
C GLY A 268 10.51 -7.56 15.79
N ALA A 269 9.75 -6.97 14.87
CA ALA A 269 10.21 -5.89 14.00
C ALA A 269 9.70 -4.50 14.44
N THR A 270 9.13 -4.34 15.64
CA THR A 270 8.66 -3.02 16.13
C THR A 270 9.74 -1.95 16.03
N TYR A 271 9.42 -0.86 15.31
CA TYR A 271 10.30 0.28 14.96
C TYR A 271 11.51 -0.05 14.07
N LYS A 272 11.51 -1.20 13.39
CA LYS A 272 12.61 -1.66 12.53
C LYS A 272 12.15 -1.77 11.08
N ALA A 273 13.08 -1.60 10.15
CA ALA A 273 12.88 -2.02 8.76
C ALA A 273 13.22 -3.51 8.62
N MET A 274 12.54 -4.21 7.73
CA MET A 274 12.84 -5.60 7.35
C MET A 274 13.39 -5.60 5.92
N GLU A 275 14.65 -5.98 5.71
CA GLU A 275 15.27 -6.09 4.39
C GLU A 275 15.34 -7.57 3.99
N PHE A 276 14.71 -7.93 2.88
CA PHE A 276 14.67 -9.30 2.36
C PHE A 276 15.65 -9.45 1.19
N THR A 277 16.47 -10.50 1.23
CA THR A 277 17.53 -10.79 0.25
C THR A 277 17.68 -12.31 0.09
N GLY A 278 18.53 -12.77 -0.83
CA GLY A 278 18.84 -14.18 -1.04
C GLY A 278 18.24 -14.75 -2.32
N THR A 279 18.70 -15.92 -2.74
CA THR A 279 18.39 -16.48 -4.06
C THR A 279 16.90 -16.73 -4.25
N THR A 280 16.18 -17.09 -3.18
CA THR A 280 14.74 -17.28 -3.27
C THR A 280 14.05 -15.96 -3.55
N VAL A 281 14.38 -14.90 -2.81
CA VAL A 281 13.76 -13.56 -2.97
C VAL A 281 13.97 -13.02 -4.38
N GLU A 282 15.17 -13.22 -4.93
CA GLU A 282 15.51 -12.84 -6.32
C GLU A 282 14.63 -13.58 -7.35
N SER A 283 14.28 -14.84 -7.08
CA SER A 283 13.41 -15.66 -7.95
C SER A 283 11.91 -15.32 -7.88
N LEU A 284 11.47 -14.65 -6.81
CA LEU A 284 10.05 -14.30 -6.61
C LEU A 284 9.56 -13.32 -7.67
N THR A 285 8.32 -13.50 -8.09
CA THR A 285 7.59 -12.52 -8.92
C THR A 285 7.33 -11.24 -8.14
N MET A 286 6.95 -10.15 -8.82
CA MET A 286 6.56 -8.93 -8.11
C MET A 286 5.32 -9.13 -7.22
N GLU A 287 4.38 -10.00 -7.60
CA GLU A 287 3.20 -10.28 -6.79
C GLU A 287 3.59 -11.02 -5.49
N GLU A 288 4.50 -11.98 -5.56
CA GLU A 288 5.03 -12.66 -4.38
C GLU A 288 5.83 -11.72 -3.47
N ARG A 289 6.67 -10.86 -4.04
CA ARG A 289 7.40 -9.80 -3.29
C ARG A 289 6.44 -8.85 -2.57
N MET A 290 5.33 -8.47 -3.21
CA MET A 290 4.28 -7.68 -2.58
C MET A 290 3.65 -8.41 -1.39
N THR A 291 3.40 -9.71 -1.47
CA THR A 291 2.89 -10.50 -0.34
C THR A 291 3.88 -10.47 0.85
N LEU A 292 5.18 -10.63 0.58
CA LEU A 292 6.23 -10.60 1.60
C LEU A 292 6.29 -9.23 2.30
N CYS A 293 6.36 -8.14 1.53
CA CYS A 293 6.44 -6.79 2.07
C CYS A 293 5.12 -6.30 2.69
N ASN A 294 3.96 -6.80 2.26
CA ASN A 294 2.67 -6.42 2.83
C ASN A 294 2.59 -6.80 4.31
N MET A 295 3.00 -8.02 4.67
CA MET A 295 2.78 -8.54 6.02
C MET A 295 3.85 -8.13 7.04
N VAL A 296 4.83 -7.31 6.67
CA VAL A 296 5.87 -6.83 7.62
C VAL A 296 5.28 -6.05 8.81
N VAL A 297 4.18 -5.33 8.58
CA VAL A 297 3.47 -4.61 9.64
C VAL A 297 2.88 -5.56 10.69
N GLU A 298 2.60 -6.82 10.31
CA GLU A 298 2.11 -7.84 11.24
C GLU A 298 3.21 -8.37 12.17
N ALA A 299 4.49 -8.16 11.84
CA ALA A 299 5.62 -8.33 12.77
C ALA A 299 5.95 -7.04 13.56
N GLY A 300 5.15 -5.98 13.40
CA GLY A 300 5.43 -4.64 13.92
C GLY A 300 6.42 -3.84 13.08
N GLY A 301 6.83 -4.36 11.92
CA GLY A 301 7.78 -3.72 11.01
C GLY A 301 7.31 -2.34 10.55
N LYS A 302 8.22 -1.36 10.58
CA LYS A 302 7.96 -0.01 10.08
C LYS A 302 7.84 -0.01 8.55
N ASN A 303 8.66 -0.83 7.89
CA ASN A 303 8.75 -0.97 6.44
C ASN A 303 9.38 -2.33 6.11
N GLY A 304 9.08 -2.87 4.93
CA GLY A 304 9.71 -4.06 4.36
C GLY A 304 10.32 -3.70 3.02
N VAL A 305 11.58 -4.02 2.75
CA VAL A 305 12.25 -3.66 1.49
C VAL A 305 12.86 -4.86 0.80
N ILE A 306 12.69 -4.90 -0.52
CA ILE A 306 13.39 -5.80 -1.44
C ILE A 306 14.16 -4.93 -2.43
N PRO A 307 15.48 -5.14 -2.62
CA PRO A 307 16.24 -4.41 -3.64
C PRO A 307 15.63 -4.59 -5.03
N ALA A 308 15.49 -3.50 -5.79
CA ALA A 308 14.95 -3.55 -7.15
C ALA A 308 15.93 -4.23 -8.11
N ASP A 309 15.43 -5.18 -8.89
CA ASP A 309 16.19 -5.94 -9.90
C ASP A 309 15.46 -6.01 -11.24
N SER A 310 15.89 -6.88 -12.15
CA SER A 310 15.27 -7.07 -13.46
C SER A 310 13.77 -7.39 -13.39
N THR A 311 13.31 -8.11 -12.36
CA THR A 311 11.89 -8.44 -12.17
C THR A 311 11.10 -7.16 -11.84
N THR A 312 11.66 -6.30 -10.99
CA THR A 312 11.07 -4.99 -10.67
C THR A 312 11.05 -4.06 -11.89
N PHE A 313 12.17 -3.94 -12.62
CA PHE A 313 12.25 -3.06 -13.78
C PHE A 313 11.32 -3.51 -14.91
N LYS A 314 11.26 -4.81 -15.20
CA LYS A 314 10.33 -5.38 -16.18
C LYS A 314 8.87 -5.14 -15.79
N TYR A 315 8.54 -5.23 -14.50
CA TYR A 315 7.18 -4.93 -14.06
C TYR A 315 6.82 -3.45 -14.28
N LEU A 316 7.76 -2.52 -14.18
CA LEU A 316 7.49 -1.08 -14.29
C LEU A 316 7.58 -0.51 -15.72
N GLU A 317 8.18 -1.25 -16.66
CA GLU A 317 8.51 -0.78 -18.02
C GLU A 317 7.33 -0.12 -18.76
N ASP A 318 6.10 -0.64 -18.58
CA ASP A 318 4.89 -0.14 -19.24
C ASP A 318 3.94 0.64 -18.31
N LYS A 319 4.31 0.82 -17.04
CA LYS A 319 3.40 1.39 -16.01
C LYS A 319 3.73 2.82 -15.66
N THR A 320 4.95 3.26 -15.87
CA THR A 320 5.36 4.62 -15.50
C THR A 320 6.39 5.20 -16.45
N SER A 321 6.23 6.50 -16.74
CA SER A 321 7.20 7.31 -17.48
C SER A 321 7.95 8.30 -16.59
N VAL A 322 7.63 8.31 -15.29
CA VAL A 322 8.31 9.16 -14.29
C VAL A 322 9.66 8.53 -13.97
N GLY A 323 10.74 9.30 -14.11
CA GLY A 323 12.09 8.84 -13.78
C GLY A 323 12.24 8.52 -12.29
N TYR A 324 13.00 7.47 -11.98
CA TYR A 324 13.31 7.03 -10.63
C TYR A 324 14.75 6.51 -10.55
N GLU A 325 15.30 6.49 -9.34
CA GLU A 325 16.68 6.06 -9.08
C GLU A 325 16.69 4.95 -8.03
N PRO A 326 16.90 3.68 -8.41
CA PRO A 326 17.03 2.60 -7.45
C PRO A 326 18.31 2.80 -6.61
N VAL A 327 18.21 2.48 -5.33
CA VAL A 327 19.35 2.46 -4.41
C VAL A 327 19.52 1.06 -3.84
N TYR A 328 20.71 0.76 -3.30
CA TYR A 328 21.09 -0.57 -2.83
C TYR A 328 21.89 -0.47 -1.54
N SER A 329 21.71 -1.40 -0.61
CA SER A 329 22.56 -1.50 0.59
C SER A 329 24.05 -1.53 0.21
N ASP A 330 24.88 -0.80 0.94
CA ASP A 330 26.33 -0.91 0.78
C ASP A 330 26.83 -2.30 1.19
N ALA A 331 27.91 -2.78 0.56
CA ALA A 331 28.49 -4.10 0.85
C ALA A 331 28.89 -4.30 2.32
N LYS A 332 29.16 -3.20 3.05
CA LYS A 332 29.51 -3.20 4.48
C LYS A 332 28.44 -2.54 5.36
N ALA A 333 27.21 -2.41 4.87
CA ALA A 333 26.10 -1.87 5.65
C ALA A 333 25.89 -2.69 6.94
N SER A 334 25.55 -2.02 8.03
CA SER A 334 25.33 -2.67 9.33
C SER A 334 23.86 -2.98 9.54
N PHE A 335 23.55 -4.22 9.89
CA PHE A 335 22.21 -4.69 10.22
C PHE A 335 22.11 -4.93 11.72
N LEU A 336 20.97 -4.60 12.32
CA LEU A 336 20.74 -4.84 13.74
C LEU A 336 20.76 -6.33 14.05
N SER A 337 20.21 -7.16 13.15
CA SER A 337 20.32 -8.61 13.19
C SER A 337 20.13 -9.17 11.79
N GLU A 338 20.66 -10.37 11.56
CA GLU A 338 20.50 -11.12 10.33
C GLU A 338 19.92 -12.50 10.64
N TYR A 339 18.90 -12.89 9.89
CA TYR A 339 18.25 -14.20 9.95
C TYR A 339 18.44 -14.90 8.60
N ARG A 340 18.74 -16.20 8.63
CA ARG A 340 18.98 -17.00 7.43
C ARG A 340 18.01 -18.18 7.37
N PHE A 341 17.35 -18.35 6.23
CA PHE A 341 16.38 -19.41 6.00
C PHE A 341 16.79 -20.23 4.77
N ASP A 342 16.79 -21.55 4.94
CA ASP A 342 16.84 -22.50 3.83
C ASP A 342 15.41 -22.83 3.40
N VAL A 343 14.95 -22.21 2.32
CA VAL A 343 13.57 -22.29 1.85
C VAL A 343 13.21 -23.70 1.38
N SER A 344 14.19 -24.48 0.91
CA SER A 344 13.96 -25.86 0.44
C SER A 344 13.44 -26.79 1.54
N LYS A 345 13.60 -26.41 2.81
CA LYS A 345 13.17 -27.16 3.99
C LYS A 345 11.84 -26.69 4.58
N LEU A 346 11.25 -25.63 4.03
CA LEU A 346 9.99 -25.11 4.53
C LEU A 346 8.81 -25.97 4.07
N GLU A 347 7.77 -25.98 4.90
CA GLU A 347 6.53 -26.71 4.67
C GLU A 347 5.36 -25.71 4.71
N PRO A 348 4.21 -26.03 4.09
CA PRO A 348 3.05 -25.14 4.08
C PRO A 348 2.59 -24.78 5.50
N LEU A 349 2.28 -23.50 5.70
CA LEU A 349 1.96 -22.94 7.01
C LEU A 349 0.53 -22.43 7.09
N VAL A 350 0.04 -22.37 8.32
CA VAL A 350 -1.14 -21.60 8.71
C VAL A 350 -0.84 -20.75 9.94
N ALA A 351 -1.41 -19.54 10.01
CA ALA A 351 -1.49 -18.78 11.26
C ALA A 351 -2.86 -19.00 11.90
N LYS A 352 -2.88 -19.70 13.03
CA LYS A 352 -4.09 -20.03 13.78
C LYS A 352 -4.66 -18.77 14.45
N PRO A 353 -5.97 -18.72 14.74
CA PRO A 353 -6.54 -17.63 15.50
C PRO A 353 -5.86 -17.48 16.88
N HIS A 354 -5.77 -16.29 17.47
CA HIS A 354 -6.18 -14.98 16.94
C HIS A 354 -4.98 -14.05 16.73
N SER A 355 -3.88 -14.58 16.21
CA SER A 355 -2.67 -13.79 15.94
C SER A 355 -1.90 -14.27 14.70
N PRO A 356 -1.35 -13.37 13.86
CA PRO A 356 -0.52 -13.74 12.72
C PRO A 356 0.73 -14.54 13.08
N ASP A 357 1.25 -14.41 14.31
CA ASP A 357 2.41 -15.17 14.80
C ASP A 357 2.07 -16.54 15.41
N ASN A 358 0.80 -16.90 15.55
CA ASN A 358 0.38 -18.23 16.02
C ASN A 358 0.49 -19.28 14.90
N ARG A 359 1.70 -19.42 14.37
CA ARG A 359 2.08 -20.31 13.27
C ARG A 359 1.95 -21.78 13.65
N ALA A 360 1.45 -22.59 12.73
CA ALA A 360 1.52 -24.05 12.75
C ALA A 360 1.75 -24.59 11.33
N LEU A 361 2.23 -25.82 11.20
CA LEU A 361 2.22 -26.49 9.91
C LEU A 361 0.78 -26.78 9.49
N ALA A 362 0.46 -26.67 8.20
CA ALA A 362 -0.89 -26.96 7.70
C ALA A 362 -1.33 -28.39 8.08
N ARG A 363 -0.44 -29.38 7.93
CA ARG A 363 -0.70 -30.79 8.29
C ARG A 363 -1.04 -31.02 9.78
N GLU A 364 -0.59 -30.15 10.68
CA GLU A 364 -0.86 -30.25 12.11
C GLU A 364 -2.25 -29.77 12.47
N CYS A 365 -2.92 -29.07 11.55
CA CYS A 365 -4.26 -28.52 11.74
C CYS A 365 -5.35 -29.35 11.02
N LYS A 366 -5.04 -30.56 10.55
CA LYS A 366 -5.96 -31.42 9.77
C LYS A 366 -7.31 -31.73 10.43
N ASP A 367 -7.38 -31.68 11.76
CA ASP A 367 -8.61 -31.94 12.52
C ASP A 367 -9.49 -30.68 12.68
N VAL A 368 -9.01 -29.52 12.24
CA VAL A 368 -9.76 -28.26 12.26
C VAL A 368 -10.79 -28.26 11.13
N LYS A 369 -12.06 -28.52 11.49
CA LYS A 369 -13.20 -28.35 10.59
C LYS A 369 -13.41 -26.87 10.28
N ILE A 370 -13.66 -26.56 9.01
CA ILE A 370 -13.90 -25.19 8.55
C ILE A 370 -15.30 -25.05 7.96
N ASP A 371 -15.82 -23.84 7.96
CA ASP A 371 -17.14 -23.52 7.41
C ASP A 371 -17.05 -22.73 6.10
N ARG A 372 -15.88 -22.11 5.83
CA ARG A 372 -15.67 -21.18 4.71
C ARG A 372 -14.21 -21.12 4.29
N VAL A 373 -13.99 -20.86 3.00
CA VAL A 373 -12.70 -20.37 2.47
C VAL A 373 -12.86 -18.99 1.85
N TYR A 374 -11.86 -18.12 2.04
CA TYR A 374 -11.79 -16.78 1.44
C TYR A 374 -10.44 -16.56 0.73
N ILE A 375 -10.49 -16.36 -0.59
CA ILE A 375 -9.33 -16.08 -1.44
C ILE A 375 -9.46 -14.65 -1.98
N GLY A 376 -8.65 -13.72 -1.47
CA GLY A 376 -8.74 -12.29 -1.77
C GLY A 376 -7.86 -11.41 -0.88
N SER A 377 -8.09 -10.10 -0.89
CA SER A 377 -7.27 -9.05 -0.23
C SER A 377 -5.97 -8.68 -0.97
N CYS A 378 -5.26 -7.67 -0.49
CA CYS A 378 -3.94 -7.27 -1.00
C CYS A 378 -2.89 -8.41 -0.91
N THR A 379 -3.06 -9.37 0.01
CA THR A 379 -2.14 -10.51 0.13
C THR A 379 -2.51 -11.74 -0.67
N GLY A 380 -3.78 -11.91 -1.06
CA GLY A 380 -4.27 -13.17 -1.63
C GLY A 380 -5.25 -13.03 -2.79
N GLY A 381 -5.42 -11.81 -3.32
CA GLY A 381 -6.33 -11.49 -4.42
C GLY A 381 -5.63 -11.02 -5.69
N LYS A 382 -4.36 -11.35 -5.90
CA LYS A 382 -3.60 -11.00 -7.11
C LYS A 382 -3.76 -12.10 -8.17
N THR A 383 -3.30 -11.85 -9.39
CA THR A 383 -3.52 -12.78 -10.51
C THR A 383 -2.87 -14.13 -10.26
N GLU A 384 -1.65 -14.14 -9.72
CA GLU A 384 -0.91 -15.36 -9.39
C GLU A 384 -1.56 -16.13 -8.23
N ASP A 385 -2.22 -15.44 -7.29
CA ASP A 385 -2.94 -16.08 -6.19
C ASP A 385 -4.13 -16.93 -6.71
N PHE A 386 -4.88 -16.42 -7.70
CA PHE A 386 -5.96 -17.18 -8.33
C PHE A 386 -5.46 -18.30 -9.23
N LEU A 387 -4.36 -18.08 -9.96
CA LEU A 387 -3.71 -19.15 -10.73
C LEU A 387 -3.25 -20.30 -9.80
N ALA A 388 -2.69 -19.95 -8.64
CA ALA A 388 -2.29 -20.93 -7.62
C ALA A 388 -3.48 -21.74 -7.09
N ALA A 389 -4.58 -21.07 -6.72
CA ALA A 389 -5.80 -21.75 -6.29
C ALA A 389 -6.38 -22.65 -7.40
N ALA A 390 -6.41 -22.17 -8.64
CA ALA A 390 -6.89 -22.93 -9.79
C ALA A 390 -6.01 -24.17 -10.08
N ARG A 391 -4.69 -24.11 -9.88
CA ARG A 391 -3.79 -25.26 -10.02
C ARG A 391 -4.20 -26.41 -9.08
N VAL A 392 -4.54 -26.09 -7.82
CA VAL A 392 -4.99 -27.08 -6.82
C VAL A 392 -6.34 -27.69 -7.20
N PHE A 393 -7.30 -26.86 -7.61
CA PHE A 393 -8.62 -27.35 -8.02
C PHE A 393 -8.53 -28.22 -9.28
N LEU A 394 -7.73 -27.80 -10.26
CA LEU A 394 -7.49 -28.56 -11.49
C LEU A 394 -6.83 -29.91 -11.20
N ALA A 395 -5.77 -29.94 -10.39
CA ALA A 395 -5.07 -31.17 -10.03
C ALA A 395 -5.98 -32.15 -9.26
N SER A 396 -6.86 -31.62 -8.41
CA SER A 396 -7.80 -32.41 -7.63
C SER A 396 -8.94 -32.99 -8.46
N GLY A 397 -9.53 -32.20 -9.37
CA GLY A 397 -10.74 -32.55 -10.12
C GLY A 397 -11.99 -32.73 -9.25
N LYS A 398 -11.94 -32.37 -7.96
CA LYS A 398 -13.04 -32.51 -7.00
C LYS A 398 -13.79 -31.18 -6.82
N LYS A 399 -15.02 -31.28 -6.30
CA LYS A 399 -15.82 -30.13 -5.87
C LYS A 399 -15.41 -29.66 -4.46
N VAL A 400 -15.50 -28.36 -4.21
CA VAL A 400 -15.35 -27.79 -2.86
C VAL A 400 -16.46 -28.30 -1.94
N LYS A 401 -16.15 -28.44 -0.66
CA LYS A 401 -17.08 -28.91 0.39
C LYS A 401 -17.64 -27.79 1.25
N VAL A 402 -17.05 -26.61 1.17
CA VAL A 402 -17.47 -25.41 1.89
C VAL A 402 -17.57 -24.22 0.93
N PRO A 403 -18.44 -23.23 1.20
CA PRO A 403 -18.47 -21.97 0.45
C PRO A 403 -17.08 -21.37 0.30
N THR A 404 -16.72 -21.02 -0.92
CA THR A 404 -15.36 -20.62 -1.30
C THR A 404 -15.44 -19.31 -2.06
N PHE A 405 -15.19 -18.23 -1.33
CA PHE A 405 -15.32 -16.86 -1.81
C PHE A 405 -14.05 -16.42 -2.53
N LEU A 406 -14.24 -15.88 -3.74
CA LEU A 406 -13.17 -15.39 -4.60
C LEU A 406 -13.33 -13.87 -4.75
N VAL A 407 -12.37 -13.09 -4.26
CA VAL A 407 -12.43 -11.62 -4.28
C VAL A 407 -11.16 -11.06 -4.92
N PRO A 408 -11.19 -10.78 -6.24
CA PRO A 408 -10.09 -10.15 -6.93
C PRO A 408 -9.66 -8.82 -6.30
N ALA A 409 -8.37 -8.53 -6.25
CA ALA A 409 -7.88 -7.28 -5.69
C ALA A 409 -8.23 -6.09 -6.59
N THR A 410 -8.10 -6.23 -7.91
CA THR A 410 -8.30 -5.14 -8.88
C THR A 410 -9.20 -5.53 -10.04
N GLN A 411 -9.67 -4.54 -10.79
CA GLN A 411 -10.39 -4.79 -12.05
C GLN A 411 -9.55 -5.60 -13.02
N LYS A 412 -8.24 -5.30 -13.10
CA LYS A 412 -7.31 -6.08 -13.93
C LYS A 412 -7.29 -7.54 -13.49
N VAL A 413 -7.13 -7.82 -12.19
CA VAL A 413 -7.13 -9.21 -11.70
C VAL A 413 -8.48 -9.89 -11.96
N TRP A 414 -9.59 -9.17 -11.78
CA TRP A 414 -10.91 -9.69 -12.13
C TRP A 414 -10.94 -10.12 -13.61
N MET A 415 -10.49 -9.27 -14.53
CA MET A 415 -10.41 -9.62 -15.96
C MET A 415 -9.48 -10.81 -16.22
N ASP A 416 -8.32 -10.85 -15.55
CA ASP A 416 -7.36 -11.94 -15.68
C ASP A 416 -7.98 -13.29 -15.28
N VAL A 417 -8.78 -13.34 -14.21
CA VAL A 417 -9.49 -14.56 -13.76
C VAL A 417 -10.41 -15.14 -14.86
N TYR A 418 -11.01 -14.28 -15.69
CA TYR A 418 -11.91 -14.72 -16.77
C TYR A 418 -11.22 -14.90 -18.13
N SER A 419 -9.98 -14.43 -18.29
CA SER A 419 -9.33 -14.36 -19.61
C SER A 419 -7.99 -15.10 -19.71
N LEU A 420 -7.25 -15.22 -18.62
CA LEU A 420 -5.96 -15.92 -18.63
C LEU A 420 -6.18 -17.43 -18.53
N PRO A 421 -5.61 -18.21 -19.46
CA PRO A 421 -5.62 -19.66 -19.36
C PRO A 421 -4.67 -20.11 -18.24
N VAL A 422 -5.10 -21.10 -17.46
CA VAL A 422 -4.27 -21.74 -16.44
C VAL A 422 -3.27 -22.69 -17.12
N PRO A 423 -1.96 -22.59 -16.84
CA PRO A 423 -0.97 -23.51 -17.41
C PRO A 423 -1.34 -24.97 -17.13
N GLY A 424 -1.25 -25.83 -18.16
CA GLY A 424 -1.58 -27.25 -18.04
C GLY A 424 -3.08 -27.58 -18.02
N SER A 425 -3.98 -26.61 -18.12
CA SER A 425 -5.44 -26.84 -18.06
C SER A 425 -6.10 -27.22 -19.40
N GLY A 426 -5.34 -27.26 -20.49
CA GLY A 426 -5.89 -27.39 -21.85
C GLY A 426 -6.62 -26.13 -22.34
N GLY A 427 -6.27 -24.95 -21.80
CA GLY A 427 -6.82 -23.67 -22.23
C GLY A 427 -7.97 -23.14 -21.37
N LYS A 428 -8.33 -23.83 -20.28
CA LYS A 428 -9.33 -23.35 -19.33
C LYS A 428 -8.82 -22.13 -18.55
N THR A 429 -9.70 -21.16 -18.35
CA THR A 429 -9.44 -20.00 -17.49
C THR A 429 -9.64 -20.33 -16.01
N CYS A 430 -9.17 -19.45 -15.12
CA CYS A 430 -9.41 -19.60 -13.69
C CYS A 430 -10.91 -19.68 -13.39
N SER A 431 -11.73 -18.81 -13.99
CA SER A 431 -13.18 -18.78 -13.77
C SER A 431 -13.86 -20.11 -14.11
N GLN A 432 -13.47 -20.75 -15.22
CA GLN A 432 -14.01 -22.04 -15.63
C GLN A 432 -13.63 -23.14 -14.64
N ILE A 433 -12.38 -23.16 -14.18
CA ILE A 433 -11.92 -24.12 -13.17
C ILE A 433 -12.64 -23.90 -11.83
N PHE A 434 -12.87 -22.65 -11.43
CA PHE A 434 -13.59 -22.31 -10.21
C PHE A 434 -15.06 -22.74 -10.26
N GLU A 435 -15.74 -22.51 -11.38
CA GLU A 435 -17.11 -22.98 -11.62
C GLU A 435 -17.16 -24.52 -11.61
N GLU A 436 -16.22 -25.18 -12.28
CA GLU A 436 -16.07 -26.63 -12.26
C GLU A 436 -15.74 -27.19 -10.87
N ALA A 437 -15.06 -26.44 -10.01
CA ALA A 437 -14.85 -26.81 -8.61
C ALA A 437 -16.05 -26.48 -7.71
N GLY A 438 -17.01 -25.67 -8.18
CA GLY A 438 -18.17 -25.24 -7.40
C GLY A 438 -17.88 -24.09 -6.42
N CYS A 439 -16.87 -23.27 -6.71
CA CYS A 439 -16.62 -22.03 -5.96
C CYS A 439 -17.70 -20.99 -6.24
N ASP A 440 -17.84 -20.00 -5.36
CA ASP A 440 -18.68 -18.84 -5.61
C ASP A 440 -18.13 -18.00 -6.78
N THR A 441 -19.02 -17.37 -7.55
CA THR A 441 -18.61 -16.49 -8.65
C THR A 441 -17.68 -15.37 -8.15
N PRO A 442 -16.55 -15.11 -8.84
CA PRO A 442 -15.64 -14.02 -8.48
C PRO A 442 -16.37 -12.69 -8.27
N ALA A 443 -16.21 -12.14 -7.07
CA ALA A 443 -16.89 -10.94 -6.61
C ALA A 443 -16.34 -9.66 -7.24
N SER A 444 -17.00 -8.54 -6.99
CA SER A 444 -16.47 -7.21 -7.31
C SER A 444 -15.11 -6.99 -6.63
N PRO A 445 -14.12 -6.43 -7.34
CA PRO A 445 -12.81 -6.22 -6.75
C PRO A 445 -12.87 -5.21 -5.63
N SER A 446 -12.36 -5.54 -4.45
CA SER A 446 -12.36 -4.69 -3.25
C SER A 446 -11.52 -5.34 -2.13
N CYS A 447 -11.30 -4.62 -1.03
CA CYS A 447 -10.74 -5.23 0.19
C CYS A 447 -11.71 -6.26 0.83
N GLY A 448 -13.01 -6.17 0.52
CA GLY A 448 -14.05 -7.09 0.98
C GLY A 448 -14.05 -7.29 2.50
N ALA A 449 -14.14 -8.56 2.92
CA ALA A 449 -14.22 -8.93 4.33
C ALA A 449 -12.94 -8.61 5.14
N CYS A 450 -11.84 -8.19 4.53
CA CYS A 450 -10.54 -8.03 5.19
C CYS A 450 -10.56 -7.08 6.41
N LEU A 451 -11.40 -6.04 6.38
CA LEU A 451 -11.49 -5.02 7.45
C LEU A 451 -12.78 -5.10 8.28
N GLY A 452 -13.64 -6.11 8.02
CA GLY A 452 -14.86 -6.32 8.82
C GLY A 452 -15.85 -5.16 8.75
N GLY A 453 -15.98 -4.53 7.58
CA GLY A 453 -16.79 -3.33 7.30
C GLY A 453 -18.30 -3.48 7.56
N PRO A 454 -19.14 -2.64 6.92
CA PRO A 454 -20.60 -2.68 7.05
C PRO A 454 -21.19 -4.10 6.94
N LYS A 455 -22.33 -4.36 7.59
CA LYS A 455 -22.90 -5.72 7.71
C LYS A 455 -23.18 -6.40 6.36
N ASP A 456 -23.43 -5.62 5.32
CA ASP A 456 -23.69 -6.06 3.95
C ASP A 456 -22.42 -6.16 3.08
N THR A 457 -21.23 -5.90 3.64
CA THR A 457 -19.95 -6.13 2.94
C THR A 457 -19.85 -7.58 2.49
N TYR A 458 -19.52 -7.79 1.21
CA TYR A 458 -19.43 -9.11 0.63
C TYR A 458 -18.47 -10.02 1.42
N ALA A 459 -18.91 -11.26 1.65
CA ALA A 459 -18.19 -12.28 2.40
C ALA A 459 -17.83 -11.93 3.85
N ARG A 460 -18.39 -10.84 4.43
CA ARG A 460 -18.25 -10.55 5.86
C ARG A 460 -18.71 -11.76 6.68
N MET A 461 -17.98 -12.06 7.75
CA MET A 461 -18.38 -13.06 8.72
C MET A 461 -19.41 -12.43 9.65
N ASN A 462 -20.70 -12.62 9.35
CA ASN A 462 -21.78 -12.13 10.21
C ASN A 462 -22.05 -13.05 11.41
N GLU A 463 -21.59 -14.29 11.33
CA GLU A 463 -21.76 -15.36 12.32
C GLU A 463 -20.39 -15.87 12.84
N PRO A 464 -20.35 -16.57 13.99
CA PRO A 464 -19.12 -17.13 14.59
C PRO A 464 -18.62 -18.38 13.86
N ILE A 465 -18.27 -18.24 12.58
CA ILE A 465 -17.79 -19.34 11.74
C ILE A 465 -16.25 -19.45 11.72
N VAL A 466 -15.75 -20.61 11.28
CA VAL A 466 -14.32 -20.86 11.05
C VAL A 466 -13.98 -20.70 9.57
N CYS A 467 -13.03 -19.81 9.27
CA CYS A 467 -12.63 -19.44 7.92
C CYS A 467 -11.13 -19.69 7.69
N VAL A 468 -10.76 -20.35 6.59
CA VAL A 468 -9.39 -20.29 6.07
C VAL A 468 -9.32 -19.14 5.07
N SER A 469 -8.43 -18.19 5.30
CA SER A 469 -8.37 -16.93 4.57
C SER A 469 -6.96 -16.62 4.09
N THR A 470 -6.87 -16.06 2.89
CA THR A 470 -5.61 -15.55 2.32
C THR A 470 -5.32 -14.09 2.71
N THR A 471 -6.14 -13.50 3.58
CA THR A 471 -5.93 -12.16 4.18
C THR A 471 -4.69 -12.12 5.08
N ASN A 472 -4.35 -10.95 5.64
CA ASN A 472 -3.15 -10.71 6.45
C ASN A 472 -3.39 -10.69 7.96
N ARG A 473 -4.64 -10.64 8.44
CA ARG A 473 -4.98 -10.52 9.86
C ARG A 473 -6.08 -11.47 10.29
N ASN A 474 -5.93 -12.02 11.50
CA ASN A 474 -6.87 -12.95 12.13
C ASN A 474 -7.23 -12.57 13.59
N PHE A 475 -7.04 -11.31 13.98
CA PHE A 475 -7.48 -10.80 15.28
C PHE A 475 -9.00 -10.94 15.48
N PRO A 476 -9.51 -10.97 16.73
CA PRO A 476 -10.94 -11.12 16.98
C PRO A 476 -11.77 -10.02 16.29
N GLY A 477 -12.82 -10.41 15.57
CA GLY A 477 -13.69 -9.49 14.82
C GLY A 477 -13.10 -8.94 13.52
N ARG A 478 -11.89 -9.38 13.10
CA ARG A 478 -11.22 -8.80 11.93
C ARG A 478 -12.03 -8.89 10.64
N MET A 479 -12.73 -10.00 10.42
CA MET A 479 -13.60 -10.20 9.25
C MET A 479 -15.09 -10.03 9.57
N GLY A 480 -15.44 -9.50 10.74
CA GLY A 480 -16.83 -9.21 11.14
C GLY A 480 -17.17 -9.65 12.56
N HIS A 481 -17.64 -10.88 12.74
CA HIS A 481 -18.09 -11.40 14.03
C HIS A 481 -16.91 -11.61 14.99
N ARG A 482 -17.04 -11.18 16.24
CA ARG A 482 -15.95 -11.19 17.23
C ARG A 482 -15.46 -12.59 17.59
N GLU A 483 -16.37 -13.55 17.60
CA GLU A 483 -16.09 -14.96 17.90
C GLU A 483 -15.76 -15.79 16.63
N GLY A 484 -15.72 -15.14 15.46
CA GLY A 484 -15.26 -15.81 14.23
C GLY A 484 -13.78 -16.17 14.33
N GLN A 485 -13.41 -17.33 13.80
CA GLN A 485 -12.04 -17.84 13.80
C GLN A 485 -11.46 -17.80 12.39
N ILE A 486 -10.28 -17.20 12.24
CA ILE A 486 -9.62 -17.02 10.94
C ILE A 486 -8.26 -17.70 10.97
N TYR A 487 -8.04 -18.64 10.07
CA TYR A 487 -6.75 -19.28 9.81
C TYR A 487 -6.14 -18.63 8.58
N LEU A 488 -5.00 -17.95 8.74
CA LEU A 488 -4.33 -17.31 7.61
C LEU A 488 -3.50 -18.35 6.87
N ALA A 489 -3.61 -18.40 5.55
CA ALA A 489 -2.96 -19.40 4.72
C ALA A 489 -2.58 -18.88 3.34
N SER A 490 -1.72 -19.60 2.63
CA SER A 490 -1.46 -19.37 1.20
C SER A 490 -2.67 -19.77 0.34
N PRO A 491 -2.80 -19.22 -0.89
CA PRO A 491 -3.82 -19.66 -1.84
C PRO A 491 -3.86 -21.17 -2.07
N TYR A 492 -2.69 -21.83 -2.06
CA TYR A 492 -2.60 -23.30 -2.15
C TYR A 492 -3.29 -23.98 -0.97
N THR A 493 -2.90 -23.65 0.25
CA THR A 493 -3.48 -24.22 1.48
C THR A 493 -4.97 -23.88 1.60
N ALA A 494 -5.39 -22.68 1.20
CA ALA A 494 -6.81 -22.28 1.18
C ALA A 494 -7.63 -23.12 0.20
N ALA A 495 -7.16 -23.30 -1.03
CA ALA A 495 -7.83 -24.12 -2.04
C ALA A 495 -7.89 -25.60 -1.63
N ALA A 496 -6.79 -26.14 -1.09
CA ALA A 496 -6.77 -27.51 -0.55
C ALA A 496 -7.80 -27.70 0.57
N SER A 497 -7.89 -26.72 1.48
CA SER A 497 -8.85 -26.74 2.58
C SER A 497 -10.30 -26.68 2.10
N ALA A 498 -10.57 -25.92 1.03
CA ALA A 498 -11.91 -25.86 0.41
C ALA A 498 -12.38 -27.23 -0.09
N LEU A 499 -11.46 -28.05 -0.62
CA LEU A 499 -11.75 -29.38 -1.17
C LEU A 499 -12.06 -30.43 -0.09
N THR A 500 -11.51 -30.27 1.11
CA THR A 500 -11.65 -31.25 2.19
C THR A 500 -12.66 -30.86 3.26
N GLY A 501 -12.93 -29.55 3.43
CA GLY A 501 -13.72 -29.01 4.53
C GLY A 501 -12.96 -28.92 5.86
N TYR A 502 -11.63 -29.10 5.83
CA TYR A 502 -10.73 -29.01 6.97
C TYR A 502 -9.47 -28.25 6.58
N VAL A 503 -8.73 -27.69 7.53
CA VAL A 503 -7.40 -27.12 7.21
C VAL A 503 -6.52 -28.23 6.62
N THR A 504 -6.01 -28.03 5.40
CA THR A 504 -5.36 -29.10 4.63
C THR A 504 -4.03 -28.68 4.05
N ASP A 505 -3.05 -29.58 4.12
CA ASP A 505 -1.75 -29.41 3.48
C ASP A 505 -1.89 -29.54 1.95
N PRO A 506 -1.47 -28.54 1.16
CA PRO A 506 -1.66 -28.55 -0.29
C PRO A 506 -0.89 -29.66 -1.01
N ARG A 507 0.11 -30.28 -0.39
CA ARG A 507 0.87 -31.41 -0.95
C ARG A 507 0.02 -32.67 -1.16
N GLU A 508 -1.18 -32.72 -0.57
CA GLU A 508 -2.16 -33.76 -0.89
C GLU A 508 -2.68 -33.68 -2.34
N PHE A 509 -2.52 -32.53 -3.00
CA PHE A 509 -3.00 -32.29 -4.37
C PHE A 509 -1.90 -31.84 -5.33
N LEU A 510 -0.82 -31.22 -4.83
CA LEU A 510 0.33 -30.77 -5.60
C LEU A 510 1.47 -31.78 -5.39
N GLN A 511 1.63 -32.72 -6.31
CA GLN A 511 2.77 -33.67 -6.37
C GLN A 511 3.49 -33.56 -7.70
#